data_AF-A0A1A8Q402-F1
#
_entry.id   AF-A0A1A8Q402-F1
#
_cell.length_a   1.000
_cell.length_b   1.000
_cell.length_c   1.000
_cell.angle_alpha   90.00
_cell.angle_beta   90.00
_cell.angle_gamma   90.00
#
_symmetry.space_group_name_H-M   'P 1'
#
loop_
_entity.id
_entity.type
_entity.pdbx_description
1 polymer ?
#
loop_
_entity_poly.entity_id
_entity_poly.type
_entity_poly.pdbx_seq_one_letter_code
_entity_poly.pdbx_strand_id
1 'polypeptide(L)'
;NKLRECGELLMFQLGFDSEAFGLVFTSDYKTKVLAGEEGKGTRTTVEKFLEKVLPSCTDLSFSKDKMLKVFLFTDSEITQLVKSGVLTVREAGSWWLSIPNSGKFTKYFIQGRKAVLGMVRKSKYGEVLQADLEERRTTSQVKFPMRYHVHDIVGAELVESIPTTSGTLLRFVDS
;
A
#
# COMPACT_ATOMS: atom_id res chain seq x y z
N ASN A 1 4.98 -8.81 20.63
CA ASN A 1 5.20 -9.94 19.71
C ASN A 1 4.25 -11.12 19.88
N LYS A 2 3.69 -11.38 21.07
CA LYS A 2 2.72 -12.47 21.32
C LYS A 2 1.58 -12.58 20.28
N LEU A 3 0.91 -11.47 19.93
CA LEU A 3 -0.19 -11.49 18.96
C LEU A 3 0.23 -11.90 17.53
N ARG A 4 1.48 -11.61 17.13
CA ARG A 4 2.04 -12.07 15.85
C ARG A 4 2.43 -13.54 15.92
N GLU A 5 3.01 -13.98 17.03
CA GLU A 5 3.37 -15.38 17.28
C GLU A 5 2.13 -16.29 17.31
N CYS A 6 0.99 -15.76 17.76
CA CYS A 6 -0.31 -16.43 17.73
C CYS A 6 -1.02 -16.36 16.36
N GLY A 7 -0.44 -15.68 15.36
CA GLY A 7 -1.05 -15.55 14.02
C GLY A 7 -2.26 -14.61 13.96
N GLU A 8 -2.47 -13.76 14.97
CA GLU A 8 -3.60 -12.82 15.02
C GLU A 8 -3.33 -11.53 14.23
N LEU A 9 -2.06 -11.19 14.02
CA LEU A 9 -1.62 -10.03 13.25
C LEU A 9 -0.74 -10.42 12.07
N LEU A 10 -1.10 -9.91 10.90
CA LEU A 10 -0.32 -10.00 9.67
C LEU A 10 0.47 -8.72 9.47
N MET A 11 1.67 -8.87 8.93
CA MET A 11 2.55 -7.77 8.56
C MET A 11 2.59 -7.68 7.03
N PHE A 12 2.62 -6.46 6.49
CA PHE A 12 2.69 -6.21 5.05
C PHE A 12 3.73 -5.15 4.75
N GLN A 13 4.52 -5.35 3.69
CA GLN A 13 5.36 -4.29 3.15
C GLN A 13 4.48 -3.32 2.34
N LEU A 14 4.48 -2.03 2.69
CA LEU A 14 3.56 -1.05 2.10
C LEU A 14 4.02 -0.51 0.72
N GLY A 15 5.27 -0.78 0.35
CA GLY A 15 5.80 -0.59 -1.01
C GLY A 15 6.12 0.85 -1.40
N PHE A 16 5.84 1.84 -0.54
CA PHE A 16 6.28 3.23 -0.71
C PHE A 16 7.52 3.59 0.11
N ASP A 17 7.88 2.74 1.07
CA ASP A 17 9.07 2.83 1.91
C ASP A 17 9.48 1.40 2.29
N SER A 18 10.78 1.10 2.21
CA SER A 18 11.34 -0.21 2.55
C SER A 18 11.28 -0.53 4.03
N GLU A 19 11.19 0.48 4.89
CA GLU A 19 11.14 0.33 6.35
C GLU A 19 9.70 0.43 6.90
N ALA A 20 8.73 0.81 6.05
CA ALA A 20 7.33 0.91 6.46
C ALA A 20 6.58 -0.41 6.30
N PHE A 21 6.09 -0.92 7.44
CA PHE A 21 5.23 -2.10 7.50
C PHE A 21 3.83 -1.75 8.02
N GLY A 22 2.81 -2.31 7.38
CA GLY A 22 1.44 -2.27 7.86
C GLY A 22 1.12 -3.50 8.70
N LEU A 23 0.42 -3.31 9.81
CA LEU A 23 -0.14 -4.39 10.62
C LEU A 23 -1.64 -4.46 10.42
N VAL A 24 -2.17 -5.66 10.18
CA VAL A 24 -3.61 -5.90 9.98
C VAL A 24 -4.00 -7.15 10.74
N PHE A 25 -5.14 -7.12 11.43
CA PHE A 25 -5.68 -8.32 12.05
C PHE A 25 -5.99 -9.38 11.00
N THR A 26 -5.63 -10.63 11.29
CA THR A 26 -5.86 -11.76 10.39
C THR A 26 -7.35 -11.94 10.07
N SER A 27 -8.24 -11.69 11.04
CA SER A 27 -9.69 -11.71 10.86
C SER A 27 -10.17 -10.68 9.82
N ASP A 28 -9.70 -9.44 9.95
CA ASP A 28 -10.09 -8.33 9.09
C ASP A 28 -9.56 -8.54 7.68
N TYR A 29 -8.31 -8.99 7.57
CA TYR A 29 -7.71 -9.34 6.29
C TYR A 29 -8.51 -10.43 5.58
N LYS A 30 -8.81 -11.55 6.25
CA LYS A 30 -9.62 -12.64 5.69
C LYS A 30 -10.97 -12.13 5.19
N THR A 31 -11.68 -11.37 6.02
CA THR A 31 -13.00 -10.83 5.70
C THR A 31 -12.95 -9.94 4.45
N LYS A 32 -11.97 -9.03 4.37
CA LYS A 32 -11.83 -8.10 3.24
C LYS A 32 -11.39 -8.79 1.96
N VAL A 33 -10.47 -9.74 2.05
CA VAL A 33 -10.01 -10.52 0.89
C VAL A 33 -11.15 -11.35 0.31
N LEU A 34 -11.91 -12.06 1.15
CA LEU A 34 -13.03 -12.90 0.71
C LEU A 34 -14.16 -12.08 0.08
N ALA A 35 -14.48 -10.92 0.66
CA ALA A 35 -15.44 -9.98 0.07
C ALA A 35 -14.94 -9.48 -1.29
N GLY A 36 -13.64 -9.20 -1.43
CA GLY A 36 -13.03 -8.78 -2.68
C GLY A 36 -13.02 -9.87 -3.77
N GLU A 37 -13.13 -11.14 -3.41
CA GLU A 37 -13.09 -12.28 -4.33
C GLU A 37 -14.49 -12.82 -4.68
N GLU A 38 -15.56 -12.19 -4.19
CA GLU A 38 -16.94 -12.54 -4.57
C GLU A 38 -17.15 -12.47 -6.09
N GLY A 39 -17.70 -13.55 -6.67
CA GLY A 39 -17.93 -13.66 -8.11
C GLY A 39 -16.67 -13.91 -8.98
N LYS A 40 -15.48 -14.04 -8.40
CA LYS A 40 -14.24 -14.31 -9.16
C LYS A 40 -13.88 -15.78 -9.21
N GLY A 41 -13.33 -16.23 -10.34
CA GLY A 41 -12.82 -17.60 -10.50
C GLY A 41 -11.57 -17.93 -9.67
N THR A 42 -10.96 -16.95 -9.00
CA THR A 42 -9.81 -17.12 -8.11
C THR A 42 -10.21 -17.40 -6.65
N ARG A 43 -11.51 -17.30 -6.32
CA ARG A 43 -12.03 -17.38 -4.96
C ARG A 43 -11.63 -18.65 -4.21
N THR A 44 -11.86 -19.83 -4.81
CA THR A 44 -11.59 -21.12 -4.15
C THR A 44 -10.12 -21.27 -3.78
N THR A 45 -9.22 -20.82 -4.66
CA THR A 45 -7.77 -20.85 -4.43
C THR A 45 -7.36 -19.89 -3.32
N VAL A 46 -7.98 -18.72 -3.27
CA VAL A 46 -7.77 -17.73 -2.20
C VAL A 46 -8.28 -18.27 -0.86
N GLU A 47 -9.48 -18.84 -0.81
CA GLU A 47 -10.03 -19.49 0.40
C GLU A 47 -9.09 -20.58 0.92
N LYS A 48 -8.66 -21.50 0.05
CA LYS A 48 -7.67 -22.54 0.37
C LYS A 48 -6.37 -21.95 0.97
N PHE A 49 -5.88 -20.84 0.41
CA PHE A 49 -4.68 -20.16 0.93
C PHE A 49 -4.90 -19.54 2.31
N LEU A 50 -6.01 -18.83 2.50
CA LEU A 50 -6.32 -18.18 3.78
C LEU A 50 -6.54 -19.20 4.92
N GLU A 51 -7.00 -20.41 4.61
CA GLU A 51 -7.20 -21.47 5.59
C GLU A 51 -5.93 -22.27 5.88
N LYS A 52 -5.16 -22.65 4.83
CA LYS A 52 -3.99 -23.52 5.01
C LYS A 52 -2.73 -22.77 5.39
N VAL A 53 -2.55 -21.54 4.94
CA VAL A 53 -1.27 -20.84 5.03
C VAL A 53 -1.28 -19.84 6.18
N LEU A 54 -2.30 -18.98 6.29
CA LEU A 54 -2.32 -17.91 7.30
C LEU A 54 -2.20 -18.38 8.76
N PRO A 55 -2.85 -19.48 9.22
CA PRO A 55 -2.72 -19.91 10.62
C PRO A 55 -1.29 -20.31 11.01
N SER A 56 -0.47 -20.69 10.02
CA SER A 56 0.90 -21.14 10.21
C SER A 56 1.94 -20.08 9.83
N CYS A 57 1.50 -18.86 9.45
CA CYS A 57 2.38 -17.88 8.84
C CYS A 57 2.69 -16.71 9.77
N THR A 58 3.89 -16.73 10.34
CA THR A 58 4.57 -15.55 10.91
C THR A 58 5.47 -14.85 9.88
N ASP A 59 5.82 -15.57 8.80
CA ASP A 59 6.70 -15.12 7.73
C ASP A 59 5.98 -14.17 6.76
N LEU A 60 6.68 -13.11 6.37
CA LEU A 60 6.19 -12.13 5.38
C LEU A 60 6.28 -12.68 3.94
N SER A 61 7.23 -13.59 3.67
CA SER A 61 7.54 -14.14 2.34
C SER A 61 7.31 -15.64 2.21
N PHE A 62 7.02 -16.05 0.98
CA PHE A 62 6.86 -17.42 0.56
C PHE A 62 7.84 -17.75 -0.56
N SER A 63 8.65 -18.78 -0.37
CA SER A 63 9.50 -19.34 -1.42
C SER A 63 8.75 -20.40 -2.23
N LYS A 64 9.18 -20.64 -3.46
CA LYS A 64 8.62 -21.68 -4.34
C LYS A 64 8.63 -23.05 -3.69
N ASP A 65 9.72 -23.42 -3.03
CA ASP A 65 9.79 -24.70 -2.30
C ASP A 65 8.74 -24.80 -1.19
N LYS A 66 8.56 -23.75 -0.38
CA LYS A 66 7.51 -23.75 0.66
C LYS A 66 6.11 -23.88 0.03
N MET A 67 5.83 -23.12 -1.02
CA MET A 67 4.52 -23.16 -1.70
C MET A 67 4.21 -24.53 -2.31
N LEU A 68 5.17 -25.14 -3.01
CA LEU A 68 4.96 -26.41 -3.71
C LEU A 68 5.04 -27.63 -2.77
N LYS A 69 6.04 -27.69 -1.89
CA LYS A 69 6.35 -28.89 -1.09
C LYS A 69 5.64 -28.91 0.26
N VAL A 70 5.49 -27.76 0.91
CA VAL A 70 4.90 -27.68 2.26
C VAL A 70 3.41 -27.39 2.18
N PHE A 71 3.03 -26.35 1.45
CA PHE A 71 1.63 -25.93 1.35
C PHE A 71 0.85 -26.62 0.23
N LEU A 72 1.53 -27.39 -0.63
CA LEU A 72 0.95 -28.20 -1.70
C LEU A 72 0.07 -27.38 -2.65
N PHE A 73 0.55 -26.19 -3.01
CA PHE A 73 -0.02 -25.38 -4.10
C PHE A 73 0.61 -25.77 -5.43
N THR A 74 -0.17 -25.70 -6.50
CA THR A 74 0.33 -25.85 -7.88
C THR A 74 0.79 -24.50 -8.43
N ASP A 75 1.65 -24.50 -9.47
CA ASP A 75 2.05 -23.25 -10.14
C ASP A 75 0.84 -22.45 -10.69
N SER A 76 -0.22 -23.14 -11.12
CA SER A 76 -1.47 -22.51 -11.56
C SER A 76 -2.18 -21.78 -10.42
N GLU A 77 -2.30 -22.41 -9.26
CA GLU A 77 -2.89 -21.78 -8.07
C GLU A 77 -2.04 -20.61 -7.57
N ILE A 78 -0.71 -20.71 -7.59
CA ILE A 78 0.19 -19.59 -7.25
C ILE A 78 -0.05 -18.42 -8.21
N THR A 79 -0.21 -18.69 -9.50
CA THR A 79 -0.52 -17.66 -10.50
C THR A 79 -1.88 -17.00 -10.22
N GLN A 80 -2.87 -17.77 -9.78
CA GLN A 80 -4.18 -17.24 -9.36
C GLN A 80 -4.08 -16.35 -8.11
N LEU A 81 -3.25 -16.71 -7.12
CA LEU A 81 -3.00 -15.90 -5.92
C LEU A 81 -2.29 -14.57 -6.24
N VAL A 82 -1.38 -14.58 -7.22
CA VAL A 82 -0.76 -13.36 -7.74
C VAL A 82 -1.80 -12.51 -8.48
N LYS A 83 -2.65 -13.14 -9.30
CA LYS A 83 -3.72 -12.45 -10.03
C LYS A 83 -4.77 -11.82 -9.12
N SER A 84 -5.11 -12.47 -8.01
CA SER A 84 -6.03 -11.90 -6.99
C SER A 84 -5.38 -10.80 -6.14
N GLY A 85 -4.05 -10.67 -6.18
CA GLY A 85 -3.30 -9.67 -5.42
C GLY A 85 -3.09 -10.04 -3.95
N VAL A 86 -3.34 -11.30 -3.58
CA VAL A 86 -3.00 -11.86 -2.27
C VAL A 86 -1.50 -12.12 -2.16
N LEU A 87 -0.84 -12.41 -3.30
CA LEU A 87 0.61 -12.48 -3.41
C LEU A 87 1.14 -11.43 -4.37
N THR A 88 2.32 -10.88 -4.05
CA THR A 88 3.09 -10.00 -4.93
C THR A 88 4.47 -10.58 -5.18
N VAL A 89 4.93 -10.56 -6.43
CA VAL A 89 6.26 -11.08 -6.79
C VAL A 89 7.34 -10.21 -6.14
N ARG A 90 8.23 -10.85 -5.38
CA ARG A 90 9.46 -10.24 -4.87
C ARG A 90 10.60 -10.47 -5.86
N GLU A 91 10.89 -11.75 -6.09
CA GLU A 91 11.99 -12.26 -6.92
C GLU A 91 11.53 -13.55 -7.62
N ALA A 92 12.34 -14.07 -8.54
CA ALA A 92 12.02 -15.33 -9.23
C ALA A 92 11.85 -16.47 -8.20
N GLY A 93 10.61 -16.99 -8.09
CA GLY A 93 10.29 -18.04 -7.12
C GLY A 93 10.12 -17.56 -5.66
N SER A 94 9.96 -16.25 -5.43
CA SER A 94 9.66 -15.68 -4.11
C SER A 94 8.54 -14.65 -4.18
N TRP A 95 7.61 -14.72 -3.25
CA TRP A 95 6.45 -13.83 -3.16
C TRP A 95 6.29 -13.23 -1.77
N TRP A 96 5.80 -12.00 -1.69
CA TRP A 96 5.33 -11.37 -0.46
C TRP A 96 3.83 -11.61 -0.30
N LEU A 97 3.38 -11.76 0.96
CA LEU A 97 1.98 -11.55 1.29
C LEU A 97 1.61 -10.10 0.98
N SER A 98 0.51 -9.88 0.26
CA SER A 98 0.06 -8.54 -0.13
C SER A 98 -1.42 -8.30 0.17
N ILE A 99 -1.75 -7.01 0.29
CA ILE A 99 -3.14 -6.55 0.35
C ILE A 99 -3.66 -6.43 -1.09
N PRO A 100 -4.77 -7.09 -1.46
CA PRO A 100 -5.34 -6.96 -2.79
C PRO A 100 -5.55 -5.49 -3.19
N ASN A 101 -5.26 -5.16 -4.46
CA ASN A 101 -5.30 -3.81 -5.02
C ASN A 101 -4.34 -2.76 -4.39
N SER A 102 -3.52 -3.12 -3.40
CA SER A 102 -2.54 -2.19 -2.81
C SER A 102 -1.60 -1.56 -3.83
N GLY A 103 -1.14 -2.32 -4.83
CA GLY A 103 -0.28 -1.80 -5.89
C GLY A 103 -0.92 -0.66 -6.71
N LYS A 104 -2.24 -0.69 -6.95
CA LYS A 104 -2.95 0.42 -7.62
C LYS A 104 -2.97 1.66 -6.73
N PHE A 105 -3.25 1.46 -5.45
CA PHE A 105 -3.22 2.54 -4.45
C PHE A 105 -1.82 3.15 -4.38
N THR A 106 -0.78 2.36 -4.16
CA THR A 106 0.62 2.81 -4.04
C THR A 106 1.06 3.56 -5.31
N LYS A 107 0.69 3.08 -6.50
CA LYS A 107 0.95 3.79 -7.75
C LYS A 107 0.33 5.18 -7.76
N TYR A 108 -0.96 5.30 -7.47
CA TYR A 108 -1.67 6.58 -7.50
C TYR A 108 -1.20 7.52 -6.40
N PHE A 109 -0.87 6.96 -5.24
CA PHE A 109 -0.31 7.67 -4.11
C PHE A 109 1.02 8.34 -4.47
N ILE A 110 2.00 7.55 -4.94
CA ILE A 110 3.33 8.05 -5.32
C ILE A 110 3.24 9.06 -6.48
N GLN A 111 2.42 8.78 -7.49
CA GLN A 111 2.24 9.69 -8.62
C GLN A 111 1.63 11.03 -8.17
N GLY A 112 0.60 10.99 -7.34
CA GLY A 112 -0.04 12.20 -6.82
C GLY A 112 0.89 12.99 -5.89
N ARG A 113 1.61 12.34 -4.98
CA ARG A 113 2.62 12.98 -4.12
C ARG A 113 3.65 13.73 -4.95
N LYS A 114 4.26 13.07 -5.94
CA LYS A 114 5.25 13.70 -6.85
C LYS A 114 4.66 14.89 -7.61
N ALA A 115 3.42 14.77 -8.09
CA ALA A 115 2.78 15.84 -8.83
C ALA A 115 2.53 17.07 -7.94
N VAL A 116 1.96 16.89 -6.75
CA VAL A 116 1.64 17.99 -5.81
C VAL A 116 2.91 18.63 -5.28
N LEU A 117 3.88 17.82 -4.86
CA LEU A 117 5.17 18.33 -4.41
C LEU A 117 5.87 19.12 -5.52
N GLY A 118 5.76 18.66 -6.77
CA GLY A 118 6.21 19.39 -7.95
C GLY A 118 5.47 20.72 -8.19
N MET A 119 4.22 20.86 -7.77
CA MET A 119 3.49 22.13 -7.84
C MET A 119 4.01 23.15 -6.82
N VAL A 120 4.34 22.70 -5.60
CA VAL A 120 4.97 23.53 -4.56
C VAL A 120 6.37 23.95 -5.04
N ARG A 121 7.18 23.00 -5.49
CA ARG A 121 8.55 23.30 -5.96
C ARG A 121 8.60 24.30 -7.12
N LYS A 122 7.60 24.28 -8.00
CA LYS A 122 7.51 25.19 -9.17
C LYS A 122 6.81 26.52 -8.87
N SER A 123 6.23 26.70 -7.68
CA SER A 123 5.62 27.97 -7.32
C SER A 123 6.70 29.02 -7.05
N LYS A 124 6.28 30.28 -6.94
CA LYS A 124 7.19 31.38 -6.66
C LYS A 124 7.87 31.14 -5.29
N TYR A 125 9.20 31.19 -5.28
CA TYR A 125 10.03 30.89 -4.10
C TYR A 125 9.90 29.47 -3.54
N GLY A 126 9.26 28.54 -4.25
CA GLY A 126 9.00 27.20 -3.73
C GLY A 126 7.97 27.18 -2.60
N GLU A 127 7.08 28.17 -2.56
CA GLU A 127 6.10 28.40 -1.50
C GLU A 127 4.68 28.53 -2.05
N VAL A 128 3.69 28.00 -1.34
CA VAL A 128 2.27 28.12 -1.71
C VAL A 128 1.37 28.10 -0.49
N LEU A 129 0.29 28.88 -0.47
CA LEU A 129 -0.72 28.77 0.58
C LEU A 129 -1.39 27.40 0.52
N GLN A 130 -1.59 26.78 1.69
CA GLN A 130 -2.23 25.47 1.77
C GLN A 130 -3.63 25.47 1.14
N ALA A 131 -4.44 26.50 1.45
CA ALA A 131 -5.78 26.67 0.89
C ALA A 131 -5.75 26.74 -0.65
N ASP A 132 -4.87 27.56 -1.22
CA ASP A 132 -4.72 27.70 -2.67
C ASP A 132 -4.32 26.38 -3.34
N LEU A 133 -3.52 25.56 -2.67
CA LEU A 133 -3.09 24.26 -3.18
C LEU A 133 -4.22 23.23 -3.12
N GLU A 134 -5.00 23.22 -2.04
CA GLU A 134 -6.14 22.32 -1.85
C GLU A 134 -7.31 22.61 -2.80
N GLU A 135 -7.50 23.87 -3.20
CA GLU A 135 -8.52 24.30 -4.16
C GLU A 135 -8.17 23.97 -5.62
N ARG A 136 -6.92 23.60 -5.91
CA ARG A 136 -6.52 23.25 -7.29
C ARG A 136 -7.27 22.02 -7.77
N ARG A 137 -7.62 22.04 -9.06
CA ARG A 137 -8.18 20.86 -9.71
C ARG A 137 -7.13 19.77 -9.81
N THR A 138 -7.52 18.54 -9.48
CA THR A 138 -6.68 17.37 -9.68
C THR A 138 -6.41 17.17 -11.18
N THR A 139 -5.16 16.93 -11.54
CA THR A 139 -4.80 16.57 -12.92
C THR A 139 -5.13 15.11 -13.19
N SER A 140 -5.07 14.67 -14.46
CA SER A 140 -5.29 13.25 -14.81
C SER A 140 -4.35 12.28 -14.08
N GLN A 141 -3.19 12.75 -13.63
CA GLN A 141 -2.18 12.01 -12.88
C GLN A 141 -2.49 11.88 -11.37
N VAL A 142 -3.31 12.79 -10.84
CA VAL A 142 -3.68 12.84 -9.42
C VAL A 142 -5.04 12.19 -9.24
N LYS A 143 -5.08 10.96 -8.69
CA LYS A 143 -6.34 10.21 -8.51
C LYS A 143 -7.03 10.45 -7.17
N PHE A 144 -6.32 10.95 -6.17
CA PHE A 144 -6.90 11.28 -4.86
C PHE A 144 -7.17 12.78 -4.72
N PRO A 145 -8.12 13.21 -3.86
CA PRO A 145 -8.40 14.62 -3.62
C PRO A 145 -7.17 15.42 -3.18
N MET A 146 -7.10 16.73 -3.46
CA MET A 146 -5.90 17.50 -3.14
C MET A 146 -5.54 17.55 -1.66
N ARG A 147 -6.53 17.75 -0.80
CA ARG A 147 -6.36 17.62 0.66
C ARG A 147 -5.61 16.35 1.07
N TYR A 148 -5.84 15.22 0.41
CA TYR A 148 -5.19 13.96 0.75
C TYR A 148 -3.67 14.06 0.54
N HIS A 149 -3.25 14.57 -0.61
CA HIS A 149 -1.84 14.72 -0.93
C HIS A 149 -1.18 15.87 -0.18
N VAL A 150 -1.93 16.93 0.16
CA VAL A 150 -1.43 18.03 0.99
C VAL A 150 -1.12 17.53 2.40
N HIS A 151 -2.04 16.79 3.02
CA HIS A 151 -1.77 16.16 4.31
C HIS A 151 -0.64 15.15 4.25
N ASP A 152 -0.52 14.40 3.14
CA ASP A 152 0.59 13.47 2.91
C ASP A 152 1.96 14.15 2.87
N ILE A 153 2.14 15.21 2.06
CA ILE A 153 3.44 15.89 1.97
C ILE A 153 3.81 16.62 3.26
N VAL A 154 2.82 17.12 4.01
CA VAL A 154 3.02 17.74 5.33
C VAL A 154 3.41 16.68 6.35
N GLY A 155 2.67 15.58 6.43
CA GLY A 155 2.93 14.50 7.39
C GLY A 155 4.21 13.71 7.09
N ALA A 156 4.65 13.69 5.83
CA ALA A 156 5.92 13.11 5.41
C ALA A 156 7.10 14.11 5.50
N GLU A 157 6.88 15.31 6.04
CA GLU A 157 7.90 16.35 6.23
C GLU A 157 8.63 16.75 4.94
N LEU A 158 7.95 16.60 3.79
CA LEU A 158 8.47 17.00 2.47
C LEU A 158 8.30 18.50 2.20
N VAL A 159 7.53 19.17 3.06
CA VAL A 159 7.31 20.61 3.07
C VAL A 159 7.34 21.13 4.50
N GLU A 160 7.88 22.34 4.68
CA GLU A 160 7.78 23.10 5.92
C GLU A 160 6.43 23.84 5.96
N SER A 161 5.73 23.77 7.09
CA SER A 161 4.46 24.47 7.31
C SER A 161 4.69 25.72 8.16
N ILE A 162 4.50 26.89 7.57
CA ILE A 162 4.78 28.19 8.19
C ILE A 162 3.47 28.93 8.42
N PRO A 163 3.03 29.15 9.68
CA PRO A 163 1.85 29.95 9.97
C PRO A 163 2.07 31.41 9.55
N THR A 164 1.13 31.97 8.79
CA THR A 164 1.12 33.39 8.41
C THR A 164 -0.22 34.03 8.74
N THR A 165 -0.32 35.36 8.64
CA THR A 165 -1.58 36.10 8.83
C THR A 165 -2.67 35.74 7.81
N SER A 166 -2.29 35.17 6.67
CA SER A 166 -3.19 34.76 5.59
C SER A 166 -3.47 33.26 5.55
N GLY A 167 -2.97 32.51 6.55
CA GLY A 167 -3.08 31.04 6.62
C GLY A 167 -1.72 30.35 6.58
N THR A 168 -1.74 29.01 6.54
CA THR A 168 -0.52 28.21 6.51
C THR A 168 0.13 28.24 5.12
N LEU A 169 1.39 28.65 5.07
CA LEU A 169 2.23 28.58 3.88
C LEU A 169 3.03 27.27 3.89
N LEU A 170 3.04 26.58 2.75
CA LEU A 170 3.83 25.36 2.55
C LEU A 170 5.06 25.72 1.73
N ARG A 171 6.25 25.47 2.28
CA ARG A 171 7.54 25.67 1.61
C ARG A 171 8.19 24.32 1.29
N PHE A 172 8.66 24.15 0.07
CA PHE A 172 9.39 22.94 -0.33
C PHE A 172 10.71 22.79 0.46
N VAL A 173 11.01 21.58 0.94
CA VAL A 173 12.28 21.25 1.60
C VAL A 173 13.15 20.49 0.60
N ASP A 174 14.29 21.07 0.18
CA ASP A 174 15.30 20.33 -0.57
C ASP A 174 15.93 19.29 0.39
N SER A 175 15.62 18.01 0.16
CA SER A 175 16.22 16.86 0.86
C SER A 175 17.39 16.30 0.08
#